data_AF-A0A832C9X7-F1
#
_entry.id   AF-A0A832C9X7-F1
#
_cell.length_a   1.000
_cell.length_b   1.000
_cell.length_c   1.000
_cell.angle_alpha   90.00
_cell.angle_beta   90.00
_cell.angle_gamma   90.00
#
_symmetry.space_group_name_H-M   'P 1'
#
loop_
_entity.id
_entity.type
_entity.pdbx_description
1 polymer ?
#
loop_
_entity_poly.entity_id
_entity_poly.type
_entity_poly.pdbx_seq_one_letter_code
_entity_poly.pdbx_strand_id
1 'polypeptide(L)'
;MLPPVRCFTCGAPIGHLWEEFKSRVSRGEDAGKVLDSLGVTRYCCRRTLTTTITYIEDLAKYSIFKGKREKIVRKYFLVETGEGEGESWRP
;
A
#
# COMPACT_ATOMS: atom_id res chain seq x y z
N MET A 1 1.40 9.68 1.37
CA MET A 1 1.63 9.25 2.77
C MET A 1 1.22 7.80 2.93
N LEU A 2 1.72 7.10 3.93
CA LEU A 2 1.40 5.68 4.15
C LEU A 2 -0.05 5.49 4.62
N PRO A 3 -0.67 4.33 4.34
CA PRO A 3 -1.98 3.98 4.88
C PRO A 3 -1.94 3.92 6.41
N PRO A 4 -3.03 4.29 7.11
CA PRO A 4 -3.08 4.22 8.56
C PRO A 4 -3.05 2.76 9.05
N VAL A 5 -2.24 2.48 10.06
CA VAL A 5 -2.11 1.14 10.65
C VAL A 5 -3.41 0.69 11.34
N ARG A 6 -4.11 1.63 11.97
CA ARG A 6 -5.40 1.43 12.66
C ARG A 6 -6.45 2.42 12.16
N CYS A 7 -7.73 2.05 12.28
CA CYS A 7 -8.82 3.00 12.01
C CYS A 7 -8.86 4.12 13.04
N PHE A 8 -9.12 5.35 12.59
CA PHE A 8 -9.28 6.52 13.44
C PHE A 8 -10.49 6.46 14.39
N THR A 9 -11.52 5.67 14.06
CA THR A 9 -12.73 5.55 14.90
C THR A 9 -12.76 4.25 15.68
N CYS A 10 -12.63 3.10 15.00
CA CYS A 10 -12.77 1.78 15.63
C CYS A 10 -11.49 1.28 16.32
N GLY A 11 -10.32 1.86 16.01
CA GLY A 11 -9.02 1.39 16.49
C GLY A 11 -8.59 0.02 15.96
N ALA A 12 -9.42 -0.64 15.14
CA ALA A 12 -9.11 -1.95 14.57
C ALA A 12 -7.87 -1.86 13.66
N PRO A 13 -7.00 -2.89 13.64
CA PRO A 13 -5.85 -2.95 12.75
C PRO A 13 -6.34 -3.17 11.30
N ILE A 14 -5.93 -2.29 10.39
CA ILE A 14 -6.38 -2.25 8.99
C ILE A 14 -5.21 -2.23 8.00
N GLY A 15 -4.03 -1.80 8.44
CA GLY A 15 -2.88 -1.59 7.54
C GLY A 15 -2.48 -2.82 6.71
N HIS A 16 -2.66 -4.03 7.25
CA HIS A 16 -2.33 -5.28 6.55
C HIS A 16 -3.25 -5.60 5.36
N LEU A 17 -4.47 -5.05 5.32
CA LEU A 17 -5.46 -5.32 4.25
C LEU A 17 -5.30 -4.37 3.06
N TRP A 18 -4.54 -3.29 3.21
CA TRP A 18 -4.49 -2.21 2.23
C TRP A 18 -3.89 -2.65 0.88
N GLU A 19 -2.81 -3.42 0.90
CA GLU A 19 -2.13 -3.85 -0.33
C GLU A 19 -3.02 -4.77 -1.17
N GLU A 20 -3.71 -5.70 -0.52
CA GLU A 20 -4.66 -6.60 -1.17
C GLU A 20 -5.87 -5.84 -1.72
N PHE A 21 -6.43 -4.92 -0.94
CA PHE A 21 -7.51 -4.04 -1.39
C PHE A 21 -7.10 -3.23 -2.62
N LYS A 22 -5.92 -2.59 -2.59
CA LYS A 22 -5.38 -1.81 -3.73
C LYS A 22 -5.21 -2.70 -4.97
N SER A 23 -4.60 -3.87 -4.82
CA SER A 23 -4.35 -4.79 -5.95
C SER A 23 -5.65 -5.25 -6.61
N ARG A 24 -6.66 -5.63 -5.82
CA ARG A 24 -7.96 -6.11 -6.35
C ARG A 24 -8.76 -4.98 -7.00
N VAL A 25 -8.81 -3.79 -6.38
CA VAL A 25 -9.48 -2.63 -6.97
C VAL A 25 -8.79 -2.18 -8.27
N SER A 26 -7.46 -2.22 -8.33
CA SER A 26 -6.71 -1.92 -9.57
C SER A 26 -6.96 -2.94 -10.69
N ARG A 27 -7.38 -4.17 -10.39
CA ARG A 27 -7.83 -5.16 -11.38
C ARG A 27 -9.25 -4.91 -11.91
N GLY A 28 -9.96 -3.91 -11.35
CA GLY A 28 -11.32 -3.58 -11.74
C GLY A 28 -12.41 -4.32 -10.96
N GLU A 29 -12.08 -4.97 -9.84
CA GLU A 29 -13.09 -5.51 -8.93
C GLU A 29 -13.85 -4.40 -8.21
N ASP A 30 -15.15 -4.61 -7.94
CA ASP A 30 -15.97 -3.67 -7.18
C ASP A 30 -15.46 -3.54 -5.73
N ALA A 31 -15.22 -2.30 -5.30
CA ALA A 31 -14.66 -2.01 -3.99
C ALA A 31 -15.53 -2.53 -2.83
N GLY A 32 -16.86 -2.57 -2.99
CA GLY A 32 -17.78 -3.10 -2.00
C GLY A 32 -17.55 -4.60 -1.76
N LYS A 33 -17.54 -5.38 -2.85
CA LYS A 33 -17.29 -6.84 -2.80
C LYS A 33 -15.92 -7.18 -2.26
N VAL A 34 -14.89 -6.40 -2.60
CA VAL A 34 -13.54 -6.60 -2.07
C VAL A 34 -13.54 -6.40 -0.55
N LEU A 35 -14.15 -5.32 -0.04
CA LEU A 35 -14.24 -5.06 1.40
C LEU A 35 -15.01 -6.15 2.15
N ASP A 36 -16.04 -6.72 1.53
CA ASP A 36 -16.80 -7.85 2.09
C ASP A 36 -15.93 -9.11 2.15
N SER A 37 -15.16 -9.40 1.10
CA SER A 37 -14.26 -10.57 1.07
C SER A 37 -13.11 -10.48 2.08
N LEU A 38 -12.65 -9.26 2.40
CA LEU A 38 -11.63 -8.99 3.41
C LEU A 38 -12.18 -9.01 4.85
N GLY A 39 -13.49 -9.25 5.04
CA GLY A 39 -14.12 -9.33 6.36
C GLY A 39 -14.29 -7.99 7.08
N VAL A 40 -14.18 -6.86 6.36
CA VAL A 40 -14.31 -5.52 6.96
C VAL A 40 -15.80 -5.16 7.05
N THR A 41 -16.47 -5.50 8.15
CA THR A 41 -17.93 -5.27 8.29
C THR A 41 -18.30 -3.84 8.69
N ARG A 42 -17.50 -3.19 9.54
CA ARG A 42 -17.81 -1.87 10.10
C ARG A 42 -17.56 -0.73 9.11
N TYR A 43 -18.55 0.16 8.96
CA TYR A 43 -18.50 1.30 8.04
C TYR A 43 -17.29 2.24 8.30
N CYS A 44 -16.93 2.46 9.57
CA CYS A 44 -15.81 3.33 9.94
C CYS A 44 -14.47 2.79 9.43
N CYS A 45 -14.30 1.46 9.51
CA CYS A 45 -13.11 0.77 9.07
C CYS A 45 -13.08 0.70 7.51
N ARG A 46 -14.25 0.54 6.85
CA ARG A 46 -14.40 0.64 5.38
C ARG A 46 -14.03 2.02 4.83
N ARG A 47 -14.55 3.10 5.45
CA ARG A 47 -14.26 4.48 5.06
C ARG A 47 -12.76 4.73 5.03
N THR A 48 -12.03 4.26 6.04
CA THR A 48 -10.58 4.45 6.11
C THR A 48 -9.89 3.82 4.90
N LEU A 49 -10.21 2.57 4.55
CA LEU A 49 -9.63 1.90 3.37
C LEU A 49 -10.01 2.65 2.08
N THR A 50 -11.29 2.90 1.83
CA THR A 50 -11.72 3.54 0.57
C THR A 50 -11.16 4.94 0.36
N THR A 51 -10.92 5.70 1.44
CA THR A 51 -10.43 7.10 1.34
C THR A 51 -8.91 7.24 1.42
N THR A 52 -8.19 6.16 1.69
CA THR A 52 -6.73 6.23 1.83
C THR A 52 -6.09 6.46 0.45
N ILE A 53 -5.23 7.48 0.34
CA ILE A 53 -4.46 7.74 -0.86
C ILE A 53 -2.97 7.80 -0.53
N THR A 54 -2.18 7.02 -1.27
CA THR A 54 -0.75 6.82 -0.99
C THR A 54 0.15 7.57 -1.97
N TYR A 55 0.55 8.79 -1.62
CA TYR A 55 1.50 9.61 -2.42
C TYR A 55 2.99 9.48 -2.02
N ILE A 56 3.37 8.45 -1.26
CA ILE A 56 4.75 8.34 -0.75
C ILE A 56 5.76 8.11 -1.89
N GLU A 57 5.38 7.32 -2.90
CA GLU A 57 6.19 7.03 -4.09
C GLU A 57 6.47 8.31 -4.90
N ASP A 58 5.47 9.18 -5.03
CA ASP A 58 5.62 10.45 -5.74
C ASP A 58 6.48 11.44 -4.99
N LEU A 59 6.31 11.54 -3.67
CA LEU A 59 7.13 12.43 -2.84
C LEU A 59 8.58 11.95 -2.71
N ALA A 60 8.82 10.65 -2.77
CA ALA A 60 10.16 10.09 -2.71
C ALA A 60 11.08 10.62 -3.84
N LYS A 61 10.50 10.98 -5.00
CA LYS A 61 11.20 11.56 -6.16
C LYS A 61 11.88 12.90 -5.85
N TYR A 62 11.35 13.65 -4.89
CA TYR A 62 11.83 15.00 -4.55
C TYR A 62 12.68 15.07 -3.27
N SER A 63 13.04 13.91 -2.70
CA SER A 63 13.82 13.88 -1.46
C SER A 63 15.23 14.47 -1.63
N ILE A 64 15.61 15.42 -0.75
CA ILE A 64 16.86 16.21 -0.80
C ILE A 64 18.12 15.37 -0.51
N PHE A 65 17.97 14.09 -0.12
CA PHE A 65 19.07 13.17 0.19
C PHE A 65 19.84 12.76 -1.09
N LYS A 66 20.69 13.67 -1.57
CA LYS A 66 21.57 13.55 -2.75
C LYS A 66 22.72 12.53 -2.63
N GLY A 67 22.90 11.86 -1.49
CA GLY A 67 24.18 11.22 -1.18
C GLY A 67 24.47 9.83 -1.76
N LYS A 68 23.47 8.95 -1.96
CA LYS A 68 23.80 7.52 -2.22
C LYS A 68 22.67 6.65 -2.80
N ARG A 69 21.82 7.18 -3.68
CA ARG A 69 20.57 6.49 -4.05
C ARG A 69 20.36 6.08 -5.50
N GLU A 70 21.25 6.42 -6.43
CA GLU A 70 21.13 5.95 -7.82
C GLU A 70 21.17 4.42 -7.94
N LYS A 71 21.98 3.73 -7.12
CA LYS A 71 22.09 2.26 -7.19
C LYS A 71 20.94 1.51 -6.49
N ILE A 72 20.34 2.09 -5.44
CA ILE A 72 19.28 1.45 -4.65
C ILE A 72 17.91 1.69 -5.28
N VAL A 73 17.61 2.92 -5.70
CA VAL A 73 16.32 3.24 -6.34
C VAL A 73 16.19 2.51 -7.68
N ARG A 74 17.29 2.39 -8.45
CA ARG A 74 17.31 1.61 -9.70
C ARG A 74 17.15 0.10 -9.48
N LYS A 75 17.66 -0.45 -8.37
CA LYS A 75 17.48 -1.86 -8.01
C LYS A 75 16.00 -2.20 -7.73
N TYR A 76 15.25 -1.29 -7.11
CA TYR A 76 13.81 -1.48 -6.87
C TYR A 76 12.94 -1.08 -8.07
N PHE A 77 13.34 -0.10 -8.89
CA PHE A 77 12.59 0.31 -10.08
C PHE A 77 12.63 -0.75 -11.21
N LEU A 78 13.69 -1.57 -11.27
CA LEU A 78 13.77 -2.71 -12.20
C LEU A 78 12.86 -3.89 -11.81
N VAL A 79 12.30 -3.91 -10.60
CA VAL A 79 11.32 -4.94 -10.19
C VAL A 79 9.96 -4.70 -10.87
N GLU A 80 9.65 -3.47 -11.28
CA GLU A 80 8.41 -3.17 -12.02
C GLU A 80 8.46 -3.62 -13.49
N THR A 81 9.66 -3.86 -14.04
CA THR A 81 9.85 -4.57 -15.31
C THR A 81 10.07 -6.04 -15.01
N GLY A 82 8.97 -6.79 -14.87
CA GLY A 82 8.93 -8.15 -14.34
C GLY A 82 10.10 -9.05 -14.72
N GLU A 83 10.95 -9.31 -13.74
CA GLU A 83 11.74 -10.53 -13.60
C GLU A 83 11.90 -10.77 -12.10
N GLY A 84 11.56 -12.00 -11.69
CA GLY A 84 11.19 -12.32 -10.33
C GLY A 84 12.33 -12.66 -9.39
N GLU A 85 11.90 -13.41 -8.39
CA GLU A 85 12.64 -14.11 -7.34
C GLU A 85 12.91 -13.30 -6.09
N GLY A 86 12.21 -13.76 -5.05
CA GLY A 86 12.18 -13.15 -3.74
C GLY A 86 13.46 -13.40 -2.97
N GLU A 87 13.64 -12.54 -1.97
CA GLU A 87 14.39 -12.82 -0.76
C GLU A 87 13.90 -11.74 0.21
N SER A 88 13.03 -12.12 1.15
CA SER A 88 13.50 -12.51 2.48
C SER A 88 14.50 -11.50 3.00
N TRP A 89 14.01 -10.43 3.63
CA TRP A 89 14.83 -9.71 4.59
C TRP A 89 13.97 -9.14 5.72
N ARG A 90 13.85 -9.96 6.78
CA ARG A 90 13.74 -9.50 8.17
C ARG A 90 15.02 -8.77 8.54
N PRO A 91 14.92 -7.70 9.33
CA PRO A 91 15.07 -7.85 10.78
C PRO A 91 13.73 -7.76 11.51
#